data_AF-A0A358A5H9-F1
#
_entry.id   AF-A0A358A5H9-F1
#
_cell.length_a   1.000
_cell.length_b   1.000
_cell.length_c   1.000
_cell.angle_alpha   90.00
_cell.angle_beta   90.00
_cell.angle_gamma   90.00
#
_symmetry.space_group_name_H-M   'P 1'
#
loop_
_entity.id
_entity.type
_entity.pdbx_description
1 polymer ?
#
loop_
_entity_poly.entity_id
_entity_poly.type
_entity_poly.pdbx_seq_one_letter_code
_entity_poly.pdbx_strand_id
1 'polypeptide(L)'
;MDPTVPAPASLPTLRVTMLLADSAQVADRKLYVLGGGLSVIGPRPQPMGVAIRIEVPWDRANTPHQWRLDLLDEDGHPVMINEQPLVVHGRFEAGRPAGLQAGTPLSVPLAITFPSLPVTPGRSYAWQLSIDDSTHLDWRQRFHVRETPQRPMGPPPSPS
;
A
#
# COMPACT_ATOMS: atom_id res chain seq x y z
N MET A 1 -40.36 -18.31 -4.43
CA MET A 1 -39.70 -17.17 -3.77
C MET A 1 -38.43 -17.72 -3.17
N ASP A 2 -37.31 -17.52 -3.86
CA ASP A 2 -36.00 -17.99 -3.40
C ASP A 2 -35.30 -16.79 -2.72
N PRO A 3 -35.00 -16.84 -1.41
CA PRO A 3 -34.37 -15.73 -0.73
C PRO A 3 -32.85 -15.78 -0.90
N THR A 4 -32.29 -14.65 -1.33
CA THR A 4 -30.88 -14.26 -1.14
C THR A 4 -29.85 -14.95 -2.05
N VAL A 5 -29.83 -14.54 -3.32
CA VAL A 5 -28.54 -14.38 -4.01
C VAL A 5 -27.95 -13.05 -3.51
N PRO A 6 -26.80 -13.02 -2.81
CA PRO A 6 -26.14 -11.77 -2.51
C PRO A 6 -25.82 -11.07 -3.83
N ALA A 7 -26.26 -9.82 -3.99
CA ALA A 7 -25.89 -9.00 -5.14
C ALA A 7 -24.35 -9.03 -5.28
N PRO A 8 -23.79 -9.18 -6.49
CA PRO A 8 -22.36 -9.14 -6.67
C PRO A 8 -21.86 -7.82 -6.07
N ALA A 9 -20.87 -7.90 -5.17
CA ALA A 9 -20.21 -6.72 -4.63
C ALA A 9 -19.85 -5.82 -5.82
N SER A 10 -20.45 -4.64 -5.87
CA SER A 10 -20.27 -3.67 -6.96
C SER A 10 -18.77 -3.51 -7.19
N LEU A 11 -18.29 -3.87 -8.39
CA LEU A 11 -16.88 -3.72 -8.71
C LEU A 11 -16.47 -2.28 -8.43
N PRO A 12 -15.32 -2.05 -7.77
CA PRO A 12 -14.89 -0.70 -7.48
C PRO A 12 -14.82 0.08 -8.78
N THR A 13 -15.41 1.27 -8.80
CA THR A 13 -15.40 2.09 -10.02
C THR A 13 -13.97 2.50 -10.38
N LEU A 14 -13.05 2.50 -9.43
CA LEU A 14 -11.62 2.67 -9.64
C LEU A 14 -10.93 1.31 -9.51
N ARG A 15 -9.99 1.00 -10.41
CA ARG A 15 -9.10 -0.15 -10.23
C ARG A 15 -7.79 0.34 -9.63
N VAL A 16 -7.31 -0.32 -8.58
CA VAL A 16 -6.03 0.00 -7.95
C VAL A 16 -5.12 -1.20 -8.05
N THR A 17 -3.87 -0.95 -8.41
CA THR A 17 -2.76 -1.89 -8.19
C THR A 17 -1.83 -1.27 -7.18
N MET A 18 -1.57 -1.97 -6.08
CA MET A 18 -0.62 -1.56 -5.05
C MET A 18 0.49 -2.60 -4.95
N LEU A 19 1.72 -2.14 -4.84
CA LEU A 19 2.89 -2.98 -4.70
C LEU A 19 3.84 -2.34 -3.68
N LEU A 20 4.44 -3.18 -2.83
CA LEU A 20 5.57 -2.74 -2.02
C LEU A 20 6.88 -3.04 -2.75
N ALA A 21 7.85 -2.18 -2.52
CA ALA A 21 9.12 -2.19 -3.21
C ALA A 21 10.22 -1.67 -2.27
N ASP A 22 11.48 -1.86 -2.64
CA ASP A 22 12.59 -1.21 -1.94
C ASP A 22 12.57 0.31 -2.18
N SER A 23 12.13 0.74 -3.37
CA SER A 23 11.92 2.14 -3.72
C SER A 23 10.87 2.29 -4.83
N ALA A 24 10.12 3.40 -4.79
CA ALA A 24 9.17 3.78 -5.83
C ALA A 24 9.30 5.28 -6.15
N GLN A 25 9.17 5.64 -7.43
CA GLN A 25 9.24 7.02 -7.87
C GLN A 25 8.29 7.27 -9.04
N VAL A 26 7.67 8.46 -9.07
CA VAL A 26 6.95 8.95 -10.25
C VAL A 26 7.80 10.00 -10.97
N ALA A 27 8.05 9.77 -12.26
CA ALA A 27 8.68 10.76 -13.14
C ALA A 27 8.09 10.62 -14.56
N ASP A 28 7.84 11.73 -15.23
CA ASP A 28 7.26 11.78 -16.59
C ASP A 28 5.98 10.93 -16.75
N ARG A 29 5.11 10.95 -15.74
CA ARG A 29 3.88 10.14 -15.66
C ARG A 29 4.10 8.62 -15.64
N LYS A 30 5.33 8.17 -15.42
CA LYS A 30 5.67 6.74 -15.25
C LYS A 30 5.93 6.45 -13.78
N LEU A 31 5.48 5.28 -13.34
CA LEU A 31 5.77 4.72 -12.03
C LEU A 31 6.98 3.80 -12.15
N TYR A 32 8.13 4.24 -11.64
CA TYR A 32 9.34 3.45 -11.50
C TYR A 32 9.28 2.69 -10.17
N VAL A 33 9.55 1.38 -10.24
CA VAL A 33 9.45 0.48 -9.09
C VAL A 33 10.72 -0.38 -9.04
N LEU A 34 11.49 -0.24 -7.97
CA LEU A 34 12.73 -0.99 -7.75
C LEU A 34 12.50 -2.04 -6.65
N GLY A 35 12.72 -3.32 -6.95
CA GLY A 35 12.50 -4.40 -5.98
C GLY A 35 11.02 -4.67 -5.70
N GLY A 36 10.16 -4.49 -6.69
CA GLY A 36 8.72 -4.67 -6.55
C GLY A 36 8.31 -6.10 -6.19
N GLY A 37 7.24 -6.24 -5.39
CA GLY A 37 6.75 -7.53 -4.90
C GLY A 37 7.22 -7.86 -3.48
N LEU A 38 7.74 -6.85 -2.77
CA LEU A 38 8.17 -6.98 -1.39
C LEU A 38 6.99 -7.42 -0.50
N SER A 39 7.11 -8.59 0.10
CA SER A 39 6.09 -9.17 1.00
C SER A 39 6.67 -9.57 2.35
N VAL A 40 8.01 -9.60 2.46
CA VAL A 40 8.73 -9.93 3.68
C VAL A 40 9.92 -8.98 3.79
N ILE A 41 10.08 -8.35 4.95
CA ILE A 41 11.20 -7.45 5.25
C ILE A 41 12.09 -8.00 6.36
N GLY A 42 13.34 -7.53 6.41
CA GLY A 42 14.27 -7.92 7.47
C GLY A 42 13.87 -7.36 8.86
N PRO A 43 14.48 -7.87 9.94
CA PRO A 43 14.23 -7.40 11.31
C PRO A 43 14.85 -6.02 11.59
N ARG A 44 15.67 -5.49 10.67
CA ARG A 44 16.31 -4.17 10.80
C ARG A 44 15.50 -3.12 10.05
N PRO A 45 15.46 -1.86 10.53
CA PRO A 45 14.88 -0.77 9.77
C PRO A 45 15.46 -0.69 8.36
N GLN A 46 14.59 -0.64 7.36
CA GLN A 46 14.96 -0.52 5.95
C GLN A 46 13.94 0.39 5.23
N PRO A 47 14.34 1.03 4.12
CA PRO A 47 13.42 1.78 3.28
C PRO A 47 12.31 0.88 2.71
N MET A 48 11.16 1.49 2.45
CA MET A 48 10.04 0.86 1.76
C MET A 48 9.35 1.87 0.85
N GLY A 49 9.20 1.51 -0.42
CA GLY A 49 8.34 2.20 -1.37
C GLY A 49 6.95 1.55 -1.43
N VAL A 50 5.90 2.36 -1.40
CA VAL A 50 4.53 1.97 -1.77
C VAL A 50 4.25 2.55 -3.14
N ALA A 51 4.18 1.68 -4.13
CA ALA A 51 3.86 2.02 -5.51
C ALA A 51 2.38 1.75 -5.76
N ILE A 52 1.64 2.77 -6.17
CA ILE A 52 0.19 2.68 -6.41
C ILE A 52 -0.09 3.15 -7.83
N ARG A 53 -0.82 2.35 -8.59
CA ARG A 53 -1.40 2.73 -9.88
C ARG A 53 -2.91 2.71 -9.75
N ILE A 54 -3.53 3.88 -9.88
CA ILE A 54 -4.99 4.03 -9.88
C ILE A 54 -5.43 4.17 -11.34
N GLU A 55 -6.36 3.32 -11.76
CA GLU A 55 -7.01 3.36 -13.06
C GLU A 55 -8.40 3.96 -12.87
N VAL A 56 -8.57 5.15 -13.44
CA VAL A 56 -9.80 5.94 -13.39
C VAL A 56 -10.56 5.74 -14.70
N PRO A 57 -11.85 5.38 -14.66
CA PRO A 57 -12.70 5.32 -15.84
C PRO A 57 -12.75 6.64 -16.61
N TRP A 58 -12.91 6.55 -17.93
CA TRP A 58 -12.91 7.71 -18.82
C TRP A 58 -13.99 8.76 -18.49
N ASP A 59 -15.16 8.31 -18.01
CA ASP A 59 -16.30 9.13 -17.60
C ASP A 59 -16.05 9.90 -16.30
N ARG A 60 -15.07 9.48 -15.49
CA ARG A 60 -14.68 10.15 -14.23
C ARG A 60 -13.43 11.03 -14.33
N ALA A 61 -12.96 11.28 -15.55
CA ALA A 61 -11.86 12.21 -15.77
C ALA A 61 -12.14 13.62 -15.22
N ASN A 62 -11.08 14.35 -14.88
CA ASN A 62 -11.13 15.71 -14.35
C ASN A 62 -11.99 15.87 -13.08
N THR A 63 -12.23 14.76 -12.36
CA THR A 63 -12.88 14.78 -11.05
C THR A 63 -11.80 14.67 -9.98
N PRO A 64 -11.74 15.60 -9.02
CA PRO A 64 -10.79 15.51 -7.91
C PRO A 64 -11.22 14.41 -6.95
N HIS A 65 -10.28 13.56 -6.56
CA HIS A 65 -10.44 12.49 -5.58
C HIS A 65 -9.53 12.72 -4.39
N GLN A 66 -10.00 12.38 -3.19
CA GLN A 66 -9.17 12.36 -1.99
C GLN A 66 -8.70 10.92 -1.74
N TRP A 67 -7.44 10.75 -1.36
CA TRP A 67 -6.91 9.43 -1.00
C TRP A 67 -6.20 9.48 0.33
N ARG A 68 -6.23 8.35 1.04
CA ARG A 68 -5.57 8.14 2.32
C ARG A 68 -4.97 6.73 2.36
N LEU A 69 -3.75 6.63 2.87
CA LEU A 69 -2.98 5.41 2.99
C LEU A 69 -2.60 5.21 4.46
N ASP A 70 -3.17 4.19 5.07
CA ASP A 70 -2.98 3.85 6.48
C ASP A 70 -2.05 2.64 6.62
N LEU A 71 -1.10 2.70 7.55
CA LEU A 71 -0.41 1.50 8.02
C LEU A 71 -1.22 0.87 9.16
N LEU A 72 -1.61 -0.38 8.96
CA LEU A 72 -2.37 -1.17 9.93
C LEU A 72 -1.52 -2.34 10.46
N ASP A 73 -1.72 -2.71 11.71
CA ASP A 73 -1.19 -3.94 12.28
C ASP A 73 -1.99 -5.20 11.86
N GLU A 74 -1.64 -6.34 12.43
CA GLU A 74 -2.28 -7.63 12.14
C GLU A 74 -3.75 -7.72 12.57
N ASP A 75 -4.13 -6.92 13.57
CA ASP A 75 -5.51 -6.81 14.07
C ASP A 75 -6.32 -5.77 13.28
N GLY A 76 -5.67 -4.99 12.42
CA GLY A 76 -6.28 -3.94 11.62
C GLY A 76 -6.33 -2.58 12.32
N HIS A 77 -5.62 -2.41 13.45
CA HIS A 77 -5.51 -1.13 14.12
C HIS A 77 -4.44 -0.25 13.44
N PRO A 78 -4.63 1.09 13.41
CA PRO A 78 -3.60 2.00 12.92
C PRO A 78 -2.30 1.89 13.73
N VAL A 79 -1.18 1.79 13.04
CA VAL A 79 0.14 1.87 13.68
C VAL A 79 0.41 3.30 14.10
N MET A 80 0.80 3.51 15.36
CA MET A 80 0.98 4.84 15.95
C MET A 80 2.46 5.25 16.01
N ILE A 81 2.75 6.51 15.70
CA ILE A 81 4.04 7.18 15.92
C ILE A 81 3.76 8.47 16.69
N ASN A 82 4.42 8.66 17.84
CA ASN A 82 4.21 9.86 18.68
C ASN A 82 2.72 10.17 18.90
N GLU A 83 1.95 9.14 19.27
CA GLU A 83 0.49 9.23 19.53
C GLU A 83 -0.38 9.58 18.30
N GLN A 84 0.20 9.60 17.10
CA GLN A 84 -0.52 9.86 15.85
C GLN A 84 -0.49 8.64 14.93
N PRO A 85 -1.58 8.31 14.22
CA PRO A 85 -1.57 7.21 13.26
C PRO A 85 -0.61 7.51 12.10
N LEU A 86 0.17 6.51 11.68
CA LEU A 86 0.98 6.61 10.48
C LEU A 86 0.08 6.56 9.25
N VAL A 87 -0.25 7.75 8.77
CA VAL A 87 -1.10 7.98 7.60
C VAL A 87 -0.44 8.93 6.63
N VAL A 88 -0.57 8.64 5.33
CA VAL A 88 -0.27 9.59 4.25
C VAL A 88 -1.56 9.84 3.47
N HIS A 89 -1.83 11.08 3.09
CA HIS A 89 -3.02 11.43 2.34
C HIS A 89 -2.74 12.51 1.32
N GLY A 90 -3.63 12.66 0.36
CA GLY A 90 -3.51 13.67 -0.67
C GLY A 90 -4.73 13.74 -1.57
N ARG A 91 -4.55 14.43 -2.70
CA ARG A 91 -5.57 14.52 -3.75
C ARG A 91 -4.97 14.12 -5.08
N PHE A 92 -5.78 13.55 -5.95
CA PHE A 92 -5.42 13.35 -7.34
C PHE A 92 -6.58 13.71 -8.26
N GLU A 93 -6.25 14.01 -9.50
CA GLU A 93 -7.21 14.21 -10.58
C GLU A 93 -6.66 13.55 -11.84
N ALA A 94 -7.47 12.72 -12.49
CA ALA A 94 -7.07 12.07 -13.73
C ALA A 94 -7.45 12.95 -14.92
N GLY A 95 -6.46 13.63 -15.51
CA GLY A 95 -6.65 14.41 -16.73
C GLY A 95 -6.84 13.53 -17.98
N ARG A 96 -7.58 14.01 -18.99
CA ARG A 96 -7.64 13.38 -20.32
C ARG A 96 -6.46 13.85 -21.19
N PRO A 97 -5.50 12.98 -21.54
CA PRO A 97 -4.42 13.36 -22.44
C PRO A 97 -4.95 13.68 -23.84
N ALA A 98 -4.36 14.66 -24.52
CA ALA A 98 -4.69 14.96 -25.90
C ALA A 98 -4.46 13.74 -26.80
N GLY A 99 -5.44 13.41 -27.64
CA GLY A 99 -5.38 12.26 -28.55
C GLY A 99 -5.64 10.88 -27.93
N LEU A 100 -5.96 10.80 -26.63
CA LEU A 100 -6.36 9.52 -26.03
C LEU A 100 -7.78 9.14 -26.48
N GLN A 101 -7.96 7.91 -26.95
CA GLN A 101 -9.27 7.40 -27.38
C GLN A 101 -10.24 7.33 -26.21
N ALA A 102 -11.48 7.78 -26.45
CA ALA A 102 -12.55 7.68 -25.47
C ALA A 102 -12.75 6.22 -25.03
N GLY A 103 -12.91 6.02 -23.72
CA GLY A 103 -13.01 4.69 -23.13
C GLY A 103 -11.68 4.10 -22.64
N THR A 104 -10.54 4.72 -22.94
CA THR A 104 -9.25 4.28 -22.37
C THR A 104 -9.17 4.68 -20.88
N PRO A 105 -8.90 3.74 -19.96
CA PRO A 105 -8.70 4.07 -18.55
C PRO A 105 -7.54 5.05 -18.35
N LEU A 106 -7.74 6.04 -17.49
CA LEU A 106 -6.74 7.04 -17.16
C LEU A 106 -5.90 6.54 -15.99
N SER A 107 -4.58 6.59 -16.13
CA SER A 107 -3.65 6.09 -15.12
C SER A 107 -3.10 7.23 -14.26
N VAL A 108 -3.27 7.12 -12.95
CA VAL A 108 -2.68 8.01 -11.94
C VAL A 108 -1.66 7.22 -11.13
N PRO A 109 -0.36 7.42 -11.36
CA PRO A 109 0.68 6.81 -10.55
C PRO A 109 0.92 7.61 -9.27
N LEU A 110 1.05 6.92 -8.13
CA LEU A 110 1.51 7.47 -6.87
C LEU A 110 2.71 6.65 -6.38
N ALA A 111 3.69 7.34 -5.81
CA ALA A 111 4.82 6.70 -5.14
C ALA A 111 5.04 7.38 -3.80
N ILE A 112 4.98 6.59 -2.73
CA ILE A 112 5.25 7.04 -1.36
C ILE A 112 6.44 6.25 -0.87
N THR A 113 7.51 6.93 -0.46
CA THR A 113 8.72 6.27 0.06
C THR A 113 8.88 6.58 1.54
N PHE A 114 9.01 5.55 2.34
CA PHE A 114 9.26 5.62 3.77
C PHE A 114 10.72 5.22 4.04
N PRO A 115 11.54 6.09 4.67
CA PRO A 115 12.94 5.77 4.95
C PRO A 115 13.08 4.67 6.02
N SER A 116 12.14 4.61 6.96
CA SER A 116 12.03 3.55 7.96
C SER A 116 10.59 3.47 8.47
N LEU A 117 10.10 2.26 8.72
CA LEU A 117 8.79 2.04 9.34
C LEU A 117 8.92 1.62 10.81
N PRO A 118 7.99 2.04 11.68
CA PRO A 118 7.96 1.69 13.11
C PRO A 118 7.40 0.28 13.32
N VAL A 119 8.06 -0.74 12.76
CA VAL A 119 7.55 -2.12 12.73
C VAL A 119 8.33 -3.03 13.67
N THR A 120 7.65 -4.03 14.21
CA THR A 120 8.21 -4.99 15.16
C THR A 120 8.55 -6.31 14.46
N PRO A 121 9.76 -6.87 14.69
CA PRO A 121 10.12 -8.21 14.20
C PRO A 121 9.09 -9.28 14.60
N GLY A 122 8.76 -10.19 13.69
CA GLY A 122 7.81 -11.27 13.90
C GLY A 122 6.33 -10.89 13.72
N ARG A 123 6.02 -9.62 13.40
CA ARG A 123 4.64 -9.16 13.18
C ARG A 123 4.33 -8.95 11.71
N SER A 124 3.02 -9.01 11.40
CA SER A 124 2.49 -8.66 10.08
C SER A 124 1.82 -7.30 10.09
N TYR A 125 1.88 -6.62 8.95
CA TYR A 125 1.30 -5.30 8.75
C TYR A 125 0.64 -5.21 7.39
N ALA A 126 -0.20 -4.20 7.20
CA ALA A 126 -0.81 -3.92 5.92
C ALA A 126 -0.90 -2.42 5.64
N TRP A 127 -0.56 -2.04 4.42
CA TRP A 127 -0.96 -0.77 3.86
C TRP A 127 -2.39 -0.89 3.34
N GLN A 128 -3.28 0.00 3.79
CA GLN A 128 -4.67 0.09 3.32
C GLN A 128 -4.87 1.45 2.65
N LEU A 129 -5.27 1.44 1.38
CA LEU A 129 -5.69 2.65 0.68
C LEU A 129 -7.20 2.83 0.80
N SER A 130 -7.62 4.06 1.01
CA SER A 130 -8.98 4.54 0.76
C SER A 130 -8.97 5.66 -0.28
N ILE A 131 -10.03 5.73 -1.08
CA ILE A 131 -10.29 6.81 -2.03
C ILE A 131 -11.73 7.26 -1.83
N ASP A 132 -11.95 8.55 -1.57
CA ASP A 132 -13.24 9.14 -1.22
C ASP A 132 -13.99 8.31 -0.15
N ASP A 133 -13.29 8.05 0.96
CA ASP A 133 -13.73 7.26 2.12
C ASP A 133 -14.11 5.80 1.83
N SER A 134 -13.94 5.33 0.58
CA SER A 134 -14.18 3.95 0.18
C SER A 134 -12.91 3.13 0.28
N THR A 135 -13.02 1.91 0.81
CA THR A 135 -11.93 0.92 0.87
C THR A 135 -12.35 -0.36 0.16
N HIS A 136 -11.38 -1.08 -0.39
CA HIS A 136 -11.58 -2.39 -0.99
C HIS A 136 -10.47 -3.35 -0.57
N LEU A 137 -10.77 -4.65 -0.58
CA LEU A 137 -9.81 -5.70 -0.21
C LEU A 137 -8.57 -5.69 -1.12
N ASP A 138 -8.78 -5.42 -2.42
CA ASP A 138 -7.71 -5.36 -3.42
C ASP A 138 -6.87 -4.08 -3.32
N TRP A 139 -7.28 -3.13 -2.47
CA TRP A 139 -6.56 -1.88 -2.19
C TRP A 139 -5.70 -2.00 -0.93
N ARG A 140 -5.40 -3.24 -0.53
CA ARG A 140 -4.60 -3.58 0.65
C ARG A 140 -3.39 -4.40 0.25
N GLN A 141 -2.21 -4.00 0.71
CA GLN A 141 -0.99 -4.75 0.49
C GLN A 141 -0.34 -5.11 1.84
N ARG A 142 -0.19 -6.42 2.08
CA ARG A 142 0.37 -6.97 3.32
C ARG A 142 1.86 -7.23 3.21
N PHE A 143 2.55 -7.15 4.33
CA PHE A 143 3.93 -7.62 4.48
C PHE A 143 4.19 -8.16 5.89
N HIS A 144 5.21 -9.00 6.01
CA HIS A 144 5.67 -9.59 7.26
C HIS A 144 7.09 -9.14 7.62
N VAL A 145 7.35 -8.89 8.90
CA VAL A 145 8.70 -8.57 9.39
C VAL A 145 9.34 -9.84 9.93
N ARG A 146 10.47 -10.25 9.37
CA ARG A 146 11.21 -11.42 9.89
C ARG A 146 11.59 -11.22 11.35
N GLU A 147 11.59 -12.31 12.10
CA GLU A 147 12.13 -12.33 13.46
C GLU A 147 13.63 -11.98 13.46
N THR A 148 14.09 -11.42 14.58
CA THR A 148 15.51 -11.27 14.83
C THR A 148 16.10 -12.65 15.10
N PRO A 149 17.14 -13.11 14.36
CA PRO A 149 17.78 -14.38 14.66
C PRO A 149 18.29 -14.37 16.10
N GLN A 150 17.74 -15.26 16.95
CA GLN A 150 18.32 -15.47 18.26
C GLN A 150 19.70 -16.09 18.05
N ARG A 151 20.77 -15.39 18.46
CA ARG A 151 22.10 -15.99 18.48
C ARG A 151 22.02 -17.20 19.41
N PRO A 152 22.42 -18.41 18.99
CA PRO A 152 22.48 -19.55 19.89
C PRO A 152 23.32 -19.15 21.10
N MET A 153 22.75 -19.24 22.30
CA MET A 153 23.50 -19.07 23.53
C MET A 153 24.59 -20.14 23.52
N GLY A 154 25.84 -19.73 23.32
CA GLY A 154 26.98 -20.63 23.43
C GLY A 154 26.98 -21.30 24.81
N PRO A 155 27.58 -22.49 24.95
CA PRO A 155 27.67 -23.14 26.26
C PRO A 155 28.27 -22.16 27.28
N PRO A 156 27.77 -22.13 28.53
CA PRO A 156 28.30 -21.24 29.55
C PRO A 156 29.81 -21.44 29.71
N PRO A 157 30.58 -20.38 29.98
CA PRO A 157 32.02 -20.50 30.20
C PRO A 157 32.28 -21.49 31.34
N SER A 158 33.24 -22.40 31.15
CA SER A 158 33.63 -23.35 32.18
C SER A 158 34.19 -22.60 33.40
N PRO A 159 33.79 -22.97 34.64
CA PRO A 159 34.40 -22.39 35.83
C PRO A 159 35.89 -22.73 35.88
N SER A 160 36.72 -21.74 36.23
CA SER A 160 38.16 -21.89 36.48
C SER A 160 38.45 -22.54 37.83
#